data_AF-A0A9Q0YUA6-F1
#
_entry.id   AF-A0A9Q0YUA6-F1
#
_cell.length_a   1.000
_cell.length_b   1.000
_cell.length_c   1.000
_cell.angle_alpha   90.00
_cell.angle_beta   90.00
_cell.angle_gamma   90.00
#
_symmetry.space_group_name_H-M   'P 1'
#
loop_
_entity.id
_entity.type
_entity.pdbx_description
1 polymer ?
#
loop_
_entity_poly.entity_id
_entity_poly.type
_entity_poly.pdbx_seq_one_letter_code
_entity_poly.pdbx_strand_id
1 'polypeptide(L)'
;MAIGGEFDRHDGGSSEAYGYCRVQMPQCMKELCALGGRTFLVVNVAPIGYYLAFLFELPHKSSDVDAFGCLISYNKAVMDCNNMLKTAPSQTRMAFPKASLGSNVARKACCGHGGGKHSFDPKAYCGNTRVVNGSSETALACDDPFNYVSQDGMHFTEAANKLITVAILDGSYFDPPFPLHRPPTC
;
A
#
# COMPACT_ATOMS: atom_id res chain seq x y z
N MET A 1 26.14 -2.59 -23.43
CA MET A 1 26.36 -4.03 -23.21
C MET A 1 25.11 -4.57 -22.55
N ALA A 2 24.32 -5.35 -23.28
CA ALA A 2 23.07 -5.92 -22.79
C ALA A 2 23.37 -7.02 -21.77
N ILE A 3 22.65 -7.03 -20.65
CA ILE A 3 22.58 -8.20 -19.77
C ILE A 3 21.16 -8.76 -19.87
N GLY A 4 21.04 -9.79 -20.71
CA GLY A 4 19.89 -10.66 -20.75
C GLY A 4 19.87 -11.55 -19.51
N GLY A 5 18.71 -11.61 -18.87
CA GLY A 5 18.33 -12.68 -17.96
C GLY A 5 16.99 -13.21 -18.46
N GLU A 6 16.95 -14.50 -18.79
CA GLU A 6 15.77 -15.23 -19.23
C GLU A 6 14.64 -15.05 -18.20
N PHE A 7 13.54 -14.46 -18.65
CA PHE A 7 12.39 -14.07 -17.84
C PHE A 7 11.32 -15.15 -18.04
N ASP A 8 11.33 -16.16 -17.18
CA ASP A 8 10.28 -17.19 -17.19
C ASP A 8 8.95 -16.56 -16.81
N ARG A 9 8.06 -16.47 -17.81
CA ARG A 9 6.70 -15.97 -17.70
C ARG A 9 5.80 -17.08 -17.20
N HIS A 10 5.67 -17.23 -15.89
CA HIS A 10 4.47 -17.82 -15.32
C HIS A 10 4.02 -16.97 -14.13
N ASP A 11 2.75 -16.56 -14.17
CA ASP A 11 1.99 -15.81 -13.15
C ASP A 11 2.07 -14.27 -13.27
N GLY A 12 1.18 -13.74 -14.12
CA GLY A 12 1.09 -12.33 -14.56
C GLY A 12 0.73 -11.27 -13.51
N GLY A 13 1.54 -11.17 -12.46
CA GLY A 13 1.51 -10.07 -11.49
C GLY A 13 2.59 -10.16 -10.42
N SER A 14 3.13 -11.37 -10.18
CA SER A 14 4.20 -11.58 -9.19
C SER A 14 5.58 -11.17 -9.71
N SER A 15 5.85 -11.30 -11.02
CA SER A 15 7.20 -11.11 -11.59
C SER A 15 7.69 -9.65 -11.58
N GLU A 16 6.82 -8.67 -11.76
CA GLU A 16 7.19 -7.24 -11.74
C GLU A 16 7.46 -6.74 -10.31
N ALA A 17 6.57 -7.07 -9.36
CA ALA A 17 6.77 -6.75 -7.93
C ALA A 17 8.02 -7.46 -7.39
N TYR A 18 8.26 -8.70 -7.83
CA TYR A 18 9.47 -9.46 -7.49
C TYR A 18 10.74 -8.82 -8.05
N GLY A 19 10.71 -8.38 -9.32
CA GLY A 19 11.82 -7.65 -9.96
C GLY A 19 12.12 -6.32 -9.27
N TYR A 20 11.08 -5.57 -8.91
CA TYR A 20 11.21 -4.31 -8.16
C TYR A 20 11.93 -4.53 -6.81
N CYS A 21 11.48 -5.51 -6.03
CA CYS A 21 12.02 -5.72 -4.69
C CYS A 21 13.40 -6.37 -4.66
N ARG A 22 13.69 -7.26 -5.62
CA ARG A 22 14.96 -7.96 -5.69
C ARG A 22 16.07 -7.12 -6.29
N VAL A 23 15.75 -6.30 -7.29
CA VAL A 23 16.76 -5.65 -8.14
C VAL A 23 16.73 -4.14 -7.96
N GLN A 24 15.56 -3.50 -8.12
CA GLN A 24 15.48 -2.05 -8.20
C GLN A 24 15.75 -1.37 -6.85
N MET A 25 15.17 -1.87 -5.75
CA MET A 25 15.39 -1.28 -4.42
C MET A 25 16.86 -1.34 -3.98
N PRO A 26 17.56 -2.50 -4.02
CA PRO A 26 18.98 -2.53 -3.67
C PRO A 26 19.86 -1.68 -4.59
N GLN A 27 19.52 -1.61 -5.88
CA GLN A 27 20.25 -0.79 -6.84
C GLN A 27 20.11 0.71 -6.53
N CYS A 28 18.89 1.17 -6.25
CA CYS A 28 18.64 2.55 -5.83
C CYS A 28 19.40 2.92 -4.55
N MET A 29 19.44 2.04 -3.55
CA MET A 29 20.21 2.27 -2.33
C MET A 29 21.71 2.42 -2.61
N LYS A 30 22.28 1.59 -3.51
CA LYS A 30 23.69 1.70 -3.91
C LYS A 30 24.00 3.04 -4.60
N GLU A 31 23.10 3.49 -5.48
CA GLU A 31 23.23 4.77 -6.17
C GLU A 31 23.18 5.94 -5.18
N LEU A 32 22.24 5.92 -4.24
CA LEU A 32 22.14 6.95 -3.21
C LEU A 32 23.35 6.94 -2.27
N CYS A 33 23.91 5.78 -1.92
CA CYS A 33 25.17 5.68 -1.19
C CYS A 33 26.34 6.34 -1.94
N ALA A 34 26.43 6.11 -3.26
CA ALA A 34 27.46 6.69 -4.12
C ALA A 34 27.33 8.23 -4.20
N LEU A 35 26.10 8.75 -4.08
CA LEU A 35 25.82 10.20 -4.00
C LEU A 35 26.04 10.80 -2.60
N GLY A 36 26.52 10.03 -1.62
CA GLY A 36 26.79 10.52 -0.27
C GLY A 36 25.72 10.21 0.76
N GLY A 37 24.67 9.47 0.41
CA GLY A 37 23.68 8.96 1.37
C GLY A 37 24.32 8.04 2.41
N ARG A 38 23.94 8.20 3.68
CA ARG A 38 24.51 7.43 4.81
C ARG A 38 23.45 6.80 5.72
N THR A 39 22.22 7.28 5.65
CA THR A 39 21.11 6.81 6.48
C THR A 39 19.90 6.61 5.58
N PHE A 40 19.29 5.43 5.67
CA PHE A 40 18.15 5.05 4.83
C PHE A 40 17.03 4.54 5.72
N LEU A 41 15.83 5.06 5.49
CA LEU A 41 14.60 4.48 6.01
C LEU A 41 13.99 3.64 4.90
N VAL A 42 14.08 2.31 5.02
CA VAL A 42 13.42 1.38 4.11
C VAL A 42 12.08 0.99 4.72
N VAL A 43 11.00 1.51 4.13
CA VAL A 43 9.64 1.17 4.51
C VAL A 43 9.21 -0.05 3.71
N ASN A 44 8.64 -1.05 4.39
CA ASN A 44 8.02 -2.20 3.72
C ASN A 44 6.97 -1.77 2.70
N VAL A 45 6.75 -2.62 1.70
CA VAL A 45 5.64 -2.49 0.77
C VAL A 45 4.33 -2.70 1.53
N ALA A 46 3.39 -1.76 1.33
CA ALA A 46 2.05 -1.83 1.90
C ALA A 46 1.27 -3.04 1.38
N PRO A 47 0.32 -3.62 2.13
CA PRO A 47 -0.52 -4.73 1.67
C PRO A 47 -1.49 -4.23 0.59
N ILE A 48 -1.00 -4.19 -0.65
CA ILE A 48 -1.70 -3.63 -1.81
C ILE A 48 -3.01 -4.36 -2.13
N GLY A 49 -3.19 -5.60 -1.67
CA GLY A 49 -4.47 -6.32 -1.80
C GLY A 49 -5.62 -5.69 -1.02
N TYR A 50 -5.32 -4.70 -0.18
CA TYR A 50 -6.29 -3.86 0.52
C TYR A 50 -6.77 -2.65 -0.28
N TYR A 51 -6.15 -2.31 -1.42
CA TYR A 51 -6.58 -1.16 -2.22
C TYR A 51 -7.88 -1.48 -2.97
N LEU A 52 -8.81 -0.54 -2.96
CA LEU A 52 -10.11 -0.71 -3.62
C LEU A 52 -9.93 -0.70 -5.13
N ALA A 53 -9.09 0.20 -5.67
CA ALA A 53 -8.78 0.21 -7.09
C ALA A 53 -8.34 -1.16 -7.60
N PHE A 54 -7.50 -1.87 -6.84
CA PHE A 54 -7.02 -3.19 -7.24
C PHE A 54 -8.13 -4.24 -7.23
N LEU A 55 -9.02 -4.19 -6.24
CA LEU A 55 -10.20 -5.07 -6.21
C LEU A 55 -11.13 -4.80 -7.40
N PHE A 56 -11.33 -3.55 -7.83
CA PHE A 56 -12.32 -3.21 -8.84
C PHE A 56 -11.79 -3.21 -10.29
N GLU A 57 -10.48 -3.04 -10.47
CA GLU A 57 -9.88 -2.83 -11.80
C GLU A 57 -9.04 -4.02 -12.27
N LEU A 58 -8.48 -4.81 -11.35
CA LEU A 58 -7.59 -5.90 -11.72
C LEU A 58 -8.36 -7.22 -11.87
N PRO A 59 -8.00 -8.05 -12.85
CA PRO A 59 -8.61 -9.37 -13.04
C PRO A 59 -8.24 -10.29 -11.87
N HIS A 60 -9.25 -10.84 -11.20
CA HIS A 60 -9.06 -11.79 -10.10
C HIS A 60 -10.24 -12.77 -10.03
N LYS A 61 -10.02 -13.89 -9.35
CA LYS A 61 -11.08 -14.88 -9.07
C LYS A 61 -11.74 -14.54 -7.75
N SER A 62 -13.02 -14.90 -7.57
CA SER A 62 -13.69 -14.77 -6.28
C SER A 62 -12.99 -15.57 -5.17
N SER A 63 -12.34 -16.68 -5.51
CA SER A 63 -11.52 -17.48 -4.58
C SER A 63 -10.24 -16.77 -4.12
N ASP A 64 -9.82 -15.70 -4.81
CA ASP A 64 -8.66 -14.88 -4.47
C ASP A 64 -9.00 -13.74 -3.50
N VAL A 65 -10.24 -13.69 -3.01
CA VAL A 65 -10.71 -12.67 -2.07
C VAL A 65 -10.92 -13.30 -0.70
N ASP A 66 -10.26 -12.78 0.32
CA ASP A 66 -10.42 -13.27 1.70
C ASP A 66 -11.74 -12.80 2.36
N ALA A 67 -12.00 -13.26 3.59
CA ALA A 67 -13.19 -12.88 4.34
C ALA A 67 -13.32 -11.37 4.62
N PHE A 68 -12.22 -10.61 4.50
CA PHE A 68 -12.18 -9.16 4.68
C PHE A 68 -12.29 -8.40 3.36
N GLY A 69 -12.36 -9.10 2.22
CA GLY A 69 -12.44 -8.49 0.90
C GLY A 69 -11.09 -8.06 0.34
N CYS A 70 -9.98 -8.64 0.80
CA CYS A 70 -8.63 -8.35 0.29
C CYS A 70 -8.17 -9.41 -0.71
N LEU A 71 -7.38 -8.99 -1.70
CA LEU A 71 -6.78 -9.90 -2.68
C LEU A 71 -5.63 -10.70 -2.06
N ILE A 72 -5.78 -12.02 -1.99
CA ILE A 72 -4.85 -12.95 -1.33
C ILE A 72 -3.53 -13.00 -2.09
N SER A 73 -3.59 -13.19 -3.40
CA SER A 73 -2.41 -13.27 -4.29
C SER A 73 -1.52 -12.02 -4.20
N TYR A 74 -2.13 -10.84 -4.17
CA TYR A 74 -1.44 -9.56 -4.07
C TYR A 74 -0.78 -9.36 -2.70
N ASN A 75 -1.50 -9.67 -1.61
CA ASN A 75 -0.92 -9.62 -0.27
C ASN A 75 0.21 -10.63 -0.09
N LYS A 76 0.11 -11.80 -0.75
CA LYS A 76 1.21 -12.77 -0.79
C LYS A 76 2.44 -12.21 -1.52
N ALA A 77 2.28 -11.58 -2.68
CA ALA A 77 3.40 -10.96 -3.40
C ALA A 77 4.09 -9.87 -2.57
N VAL A 78 3.32 -9.06 -1.84
CA VAL A 78 3.86 -8.07 -0.89
C VAL A 78 4.63 -8.73 0.24
N MET A 79 4.11 -9.82 0.82
CA MET A 79 4.81 -10.57 1.86
C MET A 79 6.13 -11.16 1.35
N ASP A 80 6.13 -11.72 0.14
CA ASP A 80 7.32 -12.26 -0.49
C ASP A 80 8.37 -11.15 -0.71
N CYS A 81 7.96 -10.00 -1.25
CA CYS A 81 8.81 -8.81 -1.39
C CYS A 81 9.38 -8.33 -0.03
N ASN A 82 8.52 -8.17 0.98
CA ASN A 82 8.93 -7.71 2.30
C ASN A 82 9.89 -8.71 2.97
N ASN A 83 9.72 -10.02 2.73
CA ASN A 83 10.66 -11.03 3.21
C ASN A 83 12.04 -10.92 2.55
N MET A 84 12.11 -10.51 1.28
CA MET A 84 13.40 -10.26 0.61
C MET A 84 14.11 -9.05 1.20
N LEU A 85 13.36 -8.00 1.54
CA LEU A 85 13.88 -6.81 2.22
C LEU A 85 14.41 -7.09 3.64
N LYS A 86 13.99 -8.17 4.30
CA LYS A 86 14.48 -8.55 5.65
C LYS A 86 15.97 -8.89 5.71
N THR A 87 16.65 -8.99 4.59
CA THR A 87 18.12 -9.14 4.55
C THR A 87 18.87 -7.83 4.86
N ALA A 88 18.17 -6.70 5.05
CA ALA A 88 18.73 -5.44 5.51
C ALA A 88 18.66 -5.28 7.05
N PRO A 89 19.66 -4.70 7.74
CA PRO A 89 19.81 -4.77 9.21
C PRO A 89 18.83 -3.98 10.09
N SER A 90 17.78 -3.35 9.56
CA SER A 90 16.83 -2.55 10.36
C SER A 90 15.42 -2.71 9.82
N GLN A 91 14.59 -3.55 10.46
CA GLN A 91 13.28 -3.91 9.92
C GLN A 91 12.22 -2.88 10.32
N THR A 92 11.39 -2.50 9.35
CA THR A 92 10.08 -1.88 9.60
C THR A 92 9.01 -2.95 9.50
N ARG A 93 7.98 -2.94 10.35
CA ARG A 93 6.80 -3.81 10.19
C ARG A 93 5.58 -2.92 10.22
N MET A 94 4.91 -2.80 9.08
CA MET A 94 3.58 -2.21 9.05
C MET A 94 2.58 -3.21 9.65
N ALA A 95 2.46 -3.18 10.97
CA ALA A 95 1.25 -3.63 11.63
C ALA A 95 0.31 -2.44 11.61
N PHE A 96 -0.69 -2.44 10.72
CA PHE A 96 -1.85 -1.59 10.98
C PHE A 96 -2.33 -1.95 12.39
N PRO A 97 -2.45 -0.98 13.31
CA PRO A 97 -3.08 -1.27 14.58
C PRO A 97 -4.44 -1.85 14.22
N LYS A 98 -4.62 -3.15 14.47
CA LYS A 98 -5.89 -3.88 14.35
C LYS A 98 -6.99 -3.28 15.25
N ALA A 99 -6.67 -2.21 15.97
CA ALA A 99 -7.38 -1.64 17.08
C ALA A 99 -7.45 -0.12 16.93
N SER A 100 -8.34 0.37 16.07
CA SER A 100 -9.01 1.66 16.27
C SER A 100 -10.06 1.96 15.19
N LEU A 101 -9.81 1.61 13.93
CA LEU A 101 -10.81 1.74 12.86
C LEU A 101 -11.47 0.38 12.61
N GLY A 102 -12.79 0.30 12.85
CA GLY A 102 -13.56 -0.91 12.57
C GLY A 102 -13.33 -1.40 11.13
N SER A 103 -13.21 -2.71 10.94
CA SER A 103 -12.91 -3.36 9.64
C SER A 103 -13.75 -2.85 8.47
N ASN A 104 -14.97 -2.37 8.75
CA ASN A 104 -15.90 -1.80 7.77
C ASN A 104 -15.50 -0.41 7.26
N VAL A 105 -14.88 0.44 8.09
CA VAL A 105 -14.42 1.79 7.66
C VAL A 105 -13.05 1.72 7.00
N ALA A 106 -12.31 0.67 7.34
CA ALA A 106 -11.07 0.30 6.69
C ALA A 106 -11.26 0.13 5.15
N ARG A 107 -12.29 -0.60 4.73
CA ARG A 107 -12.53 -0.96 3.31
C ARG A 107 -13.56 -0.09 2.60
N LYS A 108 -13.73 1.15 3.05
CA LYS A 108 -14.57 2.15 2.40
C LYS A 108 -13.72 3.37 2.06
N ALA A 109 -13.82 3.88 0.84
CA ALA A 109 -13.19 5.15 0.49
C ALA A 109 -13.99 6.31 1.09
N CYS A 110 -13.30 7.30 1.66
CA CYS A 110 -13.94 8.53 2.10
C CYS A 110 -14.43 9.34 0.89
N CYS A 111 -13.63 9.43 -0.15
CA CYS A 111 -13.96 10.11 -1.40
C CYS A 111 -14.19 9.11 -2.53
N GLY A 112 -15.38 9.15 -3.10
CA GLY A 112 -15.72 8.27 -4.20
C GLY A 112 -17.19 8.35 -4.57
N HIS A 113 -17.66 7.31 -5.24
CA HIS A 113 -18.98 7.28 -5.87
C HIS A 113 -19.65 5.91 -5.70
N GLY A 114 -20.96 5.86 -5.95
CA GLY A 114 -21.77 4.63 -5.94
C GLY A 114 -22.42 4.28 -4.61
N GLY A 115 -21.98 4.86 -3.49
CA GLY A 115 -22.48 4.50 -2.15
C GLY A 115 -22.21 3.02 -1.78
N GLY A 116 -22.59 2.61 -0.58
CA GLY A 116 -22.48 1.19 -0.14
C GLY A 116 -21.16 0.82 0.56
N LYS A 117 -20.80 -0.48 0.49
CA LYS A 117 -19.72 -1.09 1.30
C LYS A 117 -18.34 -0.47 1.05
N HIS A 118 -18.06 -0.10 -0.20
CA HIS A 118 -16.74 0.35 -0.63
C HIS A 118 -16.68 1.84 -0.99
N SER A 119 -17.82 2.44 -1.36
CA SER A 119 -17.88 3.86 -1.80
C SER A 119 -16.83 4.20 -2.86
N PHE A 120 -16.59 3.28 -3.79
CA PHE A 120 -15.59 3.39 -4.85
C PHE A 120 -16.19 2.91 -6.16
N ASP A 121 -15.93 3.65 -7.24
CA ASP A 121 -16.31 3.30 -8.59
C ASP A 121 -15.13 3.64 -9.53
N PRO A 122 -14.54 2.66 -10.24
CA PRO A 122 -13.39 2.91 -11.11
C PRO A 122 -13.73 3.82 -12.32
N LYS A 123 -15.02 4.10 -12.57
CA LYS A 123 -15.47 5.04 -13.60
C LYS A 123 -15.69 6.46 -13.07
N ALA A 124 -15.53 6.68 -11.76
CA ALA A 124 -15.69 7.98 -11.13
C ALA A 124 -14.80 8.12 -9.88
N TYR A 125 -13.52 8.36 -10.14
CA TYR A 125 -12.57 8.74 -9.11
C TYR A 125 -12.97 10.04 -8.40
N CYS A 126 -12.44 10.23 -7.20
CA CYS A 126 -12.65 11.41 -6.37
C CYS A 126 -12.54 12.73 -7.17
N GLY A 127 -13.54 13.61 -7.02
CA GLY A 127 -13.60 14.90 -7.71
C GLY A 127 -14.10 14.85 -9.16
N ASN A 128 -14.15 13.66 -9.79
CA ASN A 128 -14.68 13.52 -11.14
C ASN A 128 -16.21 13.54 -11.14
N THR A 129 -16.75 14.10 -12.21
CA THR A 129 -18.19 14.13 -12.47
C THR A 129 -18.54 13.19 -13.61
N ARG A 130 -19.60 12.40 -13.42
CA ARG A 130 -20.13 11.45 -14.42
C ARG A 130 -21.62 11.65 -14.60
N VAL A 131 -22.12 11.29 -15.77
CA VAL A 131 -23.56 11.28 -16.02
C VAL A 131 -24.11 9.89 -15.74
N VAL A 132 -24.97 9.78 -14.72
CA VAL A 132 -25.72 8.56 -14.38
C VAL A 132 -27.19 8.81 -14.66
N ASN A 133 -27.79 8.01 -15.53
CA ASN A 133 -29.21 8.13 -15.87
C ASN A 133 -29.65 9.55 -16.29
N GLY A 134 -28.78 10.29 -16.98
CA GLY A 134 -29.02 11.68 -17.40
C GLY A 134 -28.76 12.75 -16.33
N SER A 135 -28.42 12.36 -15.10
CA SER A 135 -28.05 13.28 -14.02
C SER A 135 -26.54 13.34 -13.83
N SER A 136 -26.02 14.54 -13.65
CA SER A 136 -24.60 14.78 -13.40
C SER A 136 -24.29 14.54 -11.91
N GLU A 137 -23.49 13.52 -11.62
CA GLU A 137 -23.12 13.12 -10.27
C GLU A 137 -21.60 13.21 -10.09
N THR A 138 -21.16 13.85 -9.01
CA THR A 138 -19.74 14.02 -8.68
C THR A 138 -19.34 13.05 -7.57
N ALA A 139 -18.16 12.45 -7.69
CA ALA A 139 -17.55 11.70 -6.61
C ALA A 139 -17.06 12.67 -5.54
N LEU A 140 -17.64 12.60 -4.33
CA LEU A 140 -17.40 13.56 -3.26
C LEU A 140 -16.72 12.90 -2.07
N ALA A 141 -15.98 13.71 -1.32
CA ALA A 141 -15.42 13.33 -0.03
C ALA A 141 -16.54 13.16 1.03
N CYS A 142 -16.28 12.27 1.98
CA CYS A 142 -17.14 12.05 3.14
C CYS A 142 -17.07 13.23 4.12
N ASP A 143 -18.11 13.37 4.96
CA ASP A 143 -18.20 14.46 5.95
C ASP A 143 -17.14 14.36 7.06
N ASP A 144 -16.71 13.14 7.38
CA ASP A 144 -15.75 12.88 8.46
C ASP A 144 -14.59 11.98 7.97
N PRO A 145 -13.50 12.57 7.44
CA PRO A 145 -12.35 11.82 6.95
C PRO A 145 -11.50 11.18 8.06
N PHE A 146 -11.69 11.57 9.34
CA PHE A 146 -10.86 11.09 10.45
C PHE A 146 -11.11 9.64 10.82
N ASN A 147 -12.26 9.11 10.42
CA ASN A 147 -12.64 7.73 10.68
C ASN A 147 -12.32 6.77 9.53
N TYR A 148 -11.67 7.22 8.45
CA TYR A 148 -11.38 6.41 7.27
C TYR A 148 -9.89 6.12 7.11
N VAL A 149 -9.56 4.90 6.66
CA VAL A 149 -8.19 4.56 6.25
C VAL A 149 -7.92 5.03 4.82
N SER A 150 -8.88 4.79 3.92
CA SER A 150 -8.76 5.04 2.49
C SER A 150 -9.36 6.38 2.11
N GLN A 151 -8.57 7.25 1.48
CA GLN A 151 -9.05 8.50 0.91
C GLN A 151 -9.90 8.24 -0.33
N ASP A 152 -9.38 7.54 -1.32
CA ASP A 152 -9.99 7.42 -2.65
C ASP A 152 -9.97 5.99 -3.22
N GLY A 153 -9.54 5.01 -2.42
CA GLY A 153 -9.39 3.63 -2.82
C GLY A 153 -7.96 3.23 -3.17
N MET A 154 -7.02 4.17 -3.24
CA MET A 154 -5.58 3.93 -3.41
C MET A 154 -4.73 4.60 -2.33
N HIS A 155 -5.08 5.82 -1.94
CA HIS A 155 -4.31 6.61 -0.99
C HIS A 155 -4.88 6.52 0.42
N PHE A 156 -4.01 6.70 1.42
CA PHE A 156 -4.44 6.84 2.81
C PHE A 156 -4.94 8.25 3.10
N THR A 157 -5.90 8.36 4.02
CA THR A 157 -6.36 9.65 4.55
C THR A 157 -5.25 10.36 5.33
N GLU A 158 -5.42 11.66 5.58
CA GLU A 158 -4.54 12.41 6.49
C GLU A 158 -4.48 11.76 7.88
N ALA A 159 -5.62 11.32 8.41
CA ALA A 159 -5.69 10.67 9.72
C ALA A 159 -4.88 9.38 9.78
N ALA A 160 -4.98 8.53 8.76
CA ALA A 160 -4.19 7.30 8.67
C ALA A 160 -2.69 7.59 8.51
N ASN A 161 -2.32 8.55 7.65
CA ASN A 161 -0.92 8.96 7.48
C ASN A 161 -0.33 9.56 8.77
N LYS A 162 -1.13 10.30 9.54
CA LYS A 162 -0.71 10.84 10.84
C LYS A 162 -0.38 9.73 11.83
N LEU A 163 -1.20 8.68 11.90
CA LEU A 163 -0.95 7.51 12.76
C LEU A 163 0.34 6.78 12.35
N ILE A 164 0.53 6.55 11.05
CA ILE A 164 1.76 5.93 10.51
C ILE A 164 2.98 6.78 10.85
N THR A 165 2.89 8.09 10.65
CA THR A 165 3.99 9.03 10.92
C THR A 165 4.36 9.04 12.41
N VAL A 166 3.37 9.06 13.31
CA VAL A 166 3.62 8.99 14.75
C VAL A 166 4.34 7.70 15.12
N ALA A 167 3.88 6.56 14.60
CA ALA A 167 4.52 5.25 14.86
C ALA A 167 5.97 5.19 14.33
N ILE A 168 6.24 5.85 13.21
CA ILE A 168 7.60 5.97 12.66
C ILE A 168 8.47 6.85 13.56
N LEU A 169 7.96 8.00 14.02
CA LEU A 169 8.73 8.95 14.83
C LEU A 169 9.01 8.43 16.24
N ASP A 170 8.03 7.77 16.87
CA ASP A 170 8.18 7.19 18.21
C ASP A 170 8.95 5.86 18.22
N GLY A 171 9.12 5.25 17.05
CA GLY A 171 9.91 4.05 16.85
C GLY A 171 9.13 2.75 16.95
N SER A 172 7.83 2.79 17.27
CA SER A 172 6.95 1.62 17.37
C SER A 172 6.68 0.93 16.02
N TYR A 173 7.00 1.61 14.91
CA TYR A 173 6.94 1.05 13.55
C TYR A 173 8.09 0.07 13.23
N PHE A 174 9.17 0.08 14.01
CA PHE A 174 10.35 -0.77 13.78
C PHE A 174 10.31 -2.06 14.61
N ASP A 175 10.98 -3.10 14.13
CA ASP A 175 11.11 -4.39 14.81
C ASP A 175 12.60 -4.82 14.83
N PRO A 176 13.31 -4.75 15.98
CA PRO A 176 12.83 -4.25 17.26
C PRO A 176 12.56 -2.73 17.24
N PRO A 177 11.70 -2.20 18.12
CA PRO A 177 11.42 -0.77 18.18
C PRO A 177 12.67 0.06 18.49
N PHE A 178 12.91 1.12 17.73
CA PHE A 178 13.95 2.10 18.00
C PHE A 178 13.50 3.51 17.58
N PRO A 179 13.83 4.56 18.32
CA PRO A 179 13.45 5.90 17.93
C PRO A 179 14.32 6.41 16.78
N LEU A 180 13.72 7.10 15.80
CA LEU A 180 14.45 7.59 14.61
C LEU A 180 15.63 8.52 14.92
N HIS A 181 15.58 9.25 16.04
CA HIS A 181 16.67 10.14 16.45
C HIS A 181 17.89 9.39 17.04
N ARG A 182 17.79 8.08 17.25
CA ARG A 182 18.89 7.18 17.68
C ARG A 182 18.80 5.86 16.91
N PRO A 183 19.14 5.87 15.60
CA PRO A 183 19.12 4.65 14.80
C PRO A 183 20.20 3.67 15.31
N PRO A 184 19.97 2.35 15.18
CA PRO A 184 21.01 1.37 15.44
C PRO A 184 22.21 1.63 14.52
N THR A 185 23.41 1.55 15.07
CA THR A 185 24.64 1.56 14.27
C THR A 185 24.81 0.19 13.60
N CYS A 186 25.16 0.18 12.32
CA CYS A 186 25.54 -1.04 11.59
C CYS A 186 26.69 -1.78 12.29
#